data_AF-A0AAW1UVZ7-F1
#
_entry.id   AF-A0AAW1UVZ7-F1
#
_cell.length_a   1.000
_cell.length_b   1.000
_cell.length_c   1.000
_cell.angle_alpha   90.00
_cell.angle_beta   90.00
_cell.angle_gamma   90.00
#
_symmetry.space_group_name_H-M   'P 1'
#
loop_
_entity.id
_entity.type
_entity.pdbx_description
1 polymer ?
#
loop_
_entity_poly.entity_id
_entity_poly.type
_entity_poly.pdbx_seq_one_letter_code
_entity_poly.pdbx_strand_id
1 'polypeptide(L)'
;MECHQCKKNGTARSSSRTLFECDKCEVVLCADCSGLSASEIKVLQLQKRKLMYFCPQCISDVNNIRDLKKQIIELTTTKNSIEKEISLTTENEKQWISMKDITPNENKQVQEKQCNDYQLMILEIENTYFKKLIEESSDKNNIRKQNNQLLLGKMNYKQAIISGEPKPYSGYKVDTAIKQNVEMVKTYANTVLSHREGEIEYS
;
A
#
# COMPACT_ATOMS: atom_id res chain seq x y z
N MET A 1 25.38 0.66 46.34
CA MET A 1 25.02 0.68 44.91
C MET A 1 23.61 1.25 44.79
N GLU A 2 23.33 1.95 43.70
CA GLU A 2 22.05 2.61 43.45
C GLU A 2 21.40 1.98 42.20
N CYS A 3 20.09 1.80 42.22
CA CYS A 3 19.36 1.38 41.03
C CYS A 3 19.39 2.48 39.97
N HIS A 4 19.86 2.16 38.78
CA HIS A 4 19.96 3.10 37.66
C HIS A 4 18.60 3.73 37.30
N GLN A 5 17.50 2.98 37.42
CA GLN A 5 16.18 3.43 36.97
C GLN A 5 15.40 4.21 38.03
N CYS A 6 15.28 3.69 39.25
CA CYS A 6 14.50 4.35 40.31
C CYS A 6 15.33 5.23 41.25
N LYS A 7 16.66 5.28 41.05
CA LYS A 7 17.61 6.08 41.85
C LYS A 7 17.60 5.79 43.35
N LYS A 8 17.10 4.60 43.74
CA LYS A 8 17.04 4.17 45.14
C LYS A 8 18.28 3.35 45.49
N ASN A 9 18.82 3.62 46.67
CA ASN A 9 19.87 2.80 47.26
C ASN A 9 19.34 1.41 47.65
N GLY A 10 20.20 0.40 47.45
CA GLY A 10 19.93 -0.99 47.79
C GLY A 10 21.22 -1.73 48.13
N THR A 11 21.07 -2.98 48.55
CA THR A 11 22.22 -3.85 48.85
C THR A 11 22.08 -5.17 48.12
N ALA A 12 23.20 -5.81 47.82
CA ALA A 12 23.20 -7.12 47.17
C ALA A 12 22.63 -8.25 48.07
N ARG A 13 22.45 -8.01 49.39
CA ARG A 13 22.09 -9.05 50.37
C ARG A 13 20.79 -8.80 51.13
N SER A 14 20.18 -7.62 51.05
CA SER A 14 18.91 -7.38 51.76
C SER A 14 17.72 -7.90 50.96
N SER A 15 16.79 -8.51 51.68
CA SER A 15 15.51 -9.01 51.17
C SER A 15 14.59 -7.90 50.66
N SER A 16 14.77 -6.66 51.14
CA SER A 16 13.88 -5.54 50.81
C SER A 16 14.22 -4.83 49.49
N ARG A 17 15.50 -4.82 49.06
CA ARG A 17 15.94 -4.19 47.79
C ARG A 17 17.24 -4.82 47.28
N THR A 18 17.14 -6.04 46.76
CA THR A 18 18.24 -6.68 46.04
C THR A 18 18.54 -5.94 44.74
N LEU A 19 19.82 -5.72 44.47
CA LEU A 19 20.33 -5.12 43.24
C LEU A 19 21.01 -6.18 42.36
N PHE A 20 20.78 -6.07 41.05
CA PHE A 20 21.31 -6.97 40.03
C PHE A 20 22.05 -6.16 38.98
N GLU A 21 23.24 -6.62 38.60
CA GLU A 21 24.07 -6.02 37.56
C GLU A 21 23.86 -6.77 36.25
N CYS A 22 23.58 -6.05 35.17
CA CYS A 22 23.44 -6.62 33.84
C CYS A 22 24.77 -7.22 33.37
N ASP A 23 24.79 -8.48 32.96
CA ASP A 23 26.01 -9.18 32.51
C ASP A 23 26.57 -8.66 31.16
N LYS A 24 25.84 -7.76 30.47
CA LYS A 24 26.27 -7.16 29.19
C LYS A 24 26.72 -5.72 29.31
N CYS A 25 25.95 -4.88 30.00
CA CYS A 25 26.20 -3.43 30.05
C CYS A 25 26.52 -2.92 31.46
N GLU A 26 26.63 -3.82 32.44
CA GLU A 26 27.02 -3.50 33.83
C GLU A 26 26.06 -2.53 34.54
N VAL A 27 24.90 -2.24 33.94
CA VAL A 27 23.86 -1.41 34.56
C VAL A 27 23.23 -2.16 35.73
N VAL A 28 23.16 -1.47 36.88
CA VAL A 28 22.59 -2.01 38.11
C VAL A 28 21.11 -1.64 38.24
N LEU A 29 20.24 -2.63 38.43
CA LEU A 29 18.80 -2.45 38.63
C LEU A 29 18.32 -3.16 39.91
N CYS A 30 17.31 -2.62 40.58
CA CYS A 30 16.65 -3.31 41.68
C CYS A 30 15.67 -4.37 41.17
N ALA A 31 15.31 -5.33 42.02
CA ALA A 31 14.30 -6.35 41.75
C ALA A 31 13.05 -5.77 41.04
N ASP A 32 12.47 -4.71 41.60
CA ASP A 32 11.26 -4.09 41.05
C ASP A 32 11.43 -3.48 39.64
N CYS A 33 12.64 -2.99 39.32
CA CYS A 33 12.93 -2.37 38.01
C CYS A 33 13.50 -3.36 36.99
N SER A 34 14.00 -4.51 37.45
CA SER A 34 14.64 -5.51 36.60
C SER A 34 13.67 -6.27 35.68
N GLY A 35 12.37 -6.27 36.03
CA GLY A 35 11.36 -7.07 35.34
C GLY A 35 11.45 -8.57 35.62
N LEU A 36 12.30 -8.98 36.56
CA LEU A 36 12.49 -10.38 36.94
C LEU A 36 11.37 -10.86 37.85
N SER A 37 10.96 -12.12 37.65
CA SER A 37 10.07 -12.82 38.57
C SER A 37 10.79 -13.18 39.87
N ALA A 38 10.02 -13.45 40.93
CA ALA A 38 10.57 -13.89 42.21
C ALA A 38 11.41 -15.18 42.10
N SER A 39 11.07 -16.07 41.16
CA SER A 39 11.82 -17.31 40.89
C SER A 39 13.18 -17.01 40.25
N GLU A 40 13.23 -16.11 39.28
CA GLU A 40 14.49 -15.70 38.62
C GLU A 40 15.42 -14.97 39.58
N ILE A 41 14.86 -14.08 40.42
CA ILE A 41 15.60 -13.39 41.47
C ILE A 41 16.31 -14.39 42.38
N LYS A 42 15.61 -15.43 42.85
CA LYS A 42 16.22 -16.48 43.69
C LYS A 42 17.37 -17.20 43.00
N VAL A 43 17.24 -17.48 41.70
CA VAL A 43 18.30 -18.14 40.91
C VAL A 43 19.52 -17.21 40.75
N LEU A 44 19.31 -15.92 40.51
CA LEU A 44 20.39 -14.95 40.33
C LEU A 44 21.14 -14.64 41.64
N GLN A 45 20.52 -14.85 42.80
CA GLN A 45 21.18 -14.71 44.10
C GLN A 45 22.12 -15.89 44.44
N LEU A 46 22.07 -16.99 43.68
CA LEU A 46 22.96 -18.14 43.89
C LEU A 46 24.40 -17.78 43.48
N GLN A 47 25.38 -18.05 44.36
CA GLN A 47 26.79 -17.76 44.13
C GLN A 47 27.37 -18.43 42.86
N LYS A 48 26.80 -19.56 42.43
CA LYS A 48 27.21 -20.30 41.21
C LYS A 48 26.09 -20.29 40.18
N ARG A 49 25.53 -19.12 39.87
CA ARG A 49 24.50 -19.00 38.82
C ARG A 49 25.09 -19.35 37.45
N LYS A 50 24.39 -20.20 36.70
CA LYS A 50 24.63 -20.41 35.26
C LYS A 50 23.84 -19.42 34.41
N LEU A 51 22.77 -18.86 34.96
CA LEU A 51 21.87 -17.95 34.27
C LEU A 51 22.46 -16.54 34.23
N MET A 52 22.61 -16.00 33.03
CA MET A 52 22.94 -14.59 32.81
C MET A 52 21.68 -13.73 32.92
N TYR A 53 21.83 -12.55 33.49
CA TYR A 53 20.83 -11.51 33.58
C TYR A 53 21.19 -10.38 32.63
N PHE A 54 20.24 -10.03 31.78
CA PHE A 54 20.33 -8.88 30.88
C PHE A 54 19.24 -7.88 31.26
N CYS A 55 19.58 -6.59 31.34
CA CYS A 55 18.59 -5.56 31.62
C CYS A 55 17.55 -5.45 30.48
N PRO A 56 16.35 -4.89 30.74
CA PRO A 56 15.30 -4.75 29.74
C PRO A 56 15.75 -4.08 28.44
N GLN A 57 16.64 -3.10 28.52
CA GLN A 57 17.20 -2.43 27.35
C GLN A 57 18.07 -3.38 26.51
N CYS A 58 18.97 -4.14 27.14
CA CYS A 58 19.80 -5.11 26.43
C CYS A 58 18.97 -6.22 25.79
N ILE A 59 17.87 -6.65 26.44
CA ILE A 59 16.92 -7.61 25.86
C ILE A 59 16.21 -7.01 24.66
N SER A 60 15.74 -5.76 24.76
CA SER A 60 15.10 -5.03 23.67
C SER A 60 16.02 -4.90 22.46
N ASP A 61 17.29 -4.53 22.66
CA ASP A 61 18.26 -4.41 21.56
C ASP A 61 18.42 -5.72 20.79
N VAL A 62 18.48 -6.85 21.50
CA VAL A 62 18.60 -8.18 20.88
C VAL A 62 17.35 -8.53 20.07
N ASN A 63 16.16 -8.23 20.60
CA ASN A 63 14.90 -8.45 19.89
C ASN A 63 14.80 -7.55 18.65
N ASN A 64 15.18 -6.27 18.78
CA ASN A 64 15.19 -5.32 17.67
C ASN A 64 16.12 -5.79 16.54
N ILE A 65 17.31 -6.32 16.87
CA ILE A 65 18.23 -6.90 15.86
C ILE A 65 17.58 -8.09 15.15
N ARG A 66 16.85 -8.95 15.87
CA ARG A 66 16.15 -10.08 15.27
C ARG A 66 15.07 -9.61 14.28
N ASP A 67 14.29 -8.61 14.65
CA ASP A 67 13.22 -8.10 13.81
C ASP A 67 13.77 -7.33 12.59
N LEU A 68 14.84 -6.55 12.78
CA LEU A 68 15.57 -5.93 11.67
C LEU A 68 16.10 -6.96 10.67
N LYS A 69 16.65 -8.10 11.15
CA LYS A 69 17.09 -9.18 10.26
C LYS A 69 15.94 -9.76 9.44
N LYS A 70 14.75 -9.93 10.02
CA LYS A 70 13.56 -10.39 9.27
C LYS A 70 13.18 -9.39 8.19
N GLN A 71 13.11 -8.10 8.54
CA GLN A 71 12.77 -7.04 7.58
C GLN A 71 13.78 -6.98 6.43
N ILE A 72 15.08 -7.13 6.70
CA ILE A 72 16.11 -7.19 5.65
C ILE A 72 15.85 -8.36 4.69
N ILE A 73 15.50 -9.54 5.21
CA ILE A 73 15.20 -10.72 4.39
C ILE A 73 13.96 -10.48 3.53
N GLU A 74 12.90 -9.92 4.11
CA GLU A 74 11.66 -9.59 3.38
C GLU A 74 11.93 -8.58 2.26
N LEU A 75 12.58 -7.45 2.58
CA LEU A 75 12.93 -6.43 1.60
C LEU A 75 13.84 -6.96 0.49
N THR A 76 14.81 -7.82 0.82
CA THR A 76 15.68 -8.45 -0.17
C THR A 76 14.89 -9.37 -1.10
N THR A 77 13.93 -10.11 -0.54
CA THR A 77 13.05 -10.99 -1.33
C THR A 77 12.17 -10.18 -2.27
N THR A 78 11.56 -9.11 -1.77
CA THR A 78 10.73 -8.19 -2.58
C THR A 78 11.56 -7.53 -3.68
N LYS A 79 12.76 -7.04 -3.37
CA LYS A 79 13.69 -6.47 -4.36
C LYS A 79 13.98 -7.47 -5.49
N ASN A 80 14.33 -8.71 -5.15
CA ASN A 80 14.64 -9.74 -6.13
C ASN A 80 13.41 -10.10 -7.00
N SER A 81 12.20 -10.05 -6.43
CA SER A 81 10.96 -10.25 -7.19
C SER A 81 10.74 -9.13 -8.21
N ILE A 82 10.89 -7.88 -7.77
CA ILE A 82 10.75 -6.70 -8.62
C ILE A 82 11.81 -6.70 -9.74
N GLU A 83 13.07 -7.03 -9.43
CA GLU A 83 14.13 -7.12 -10.44
C GLU A 83 13.82 -8.18 -11.51
N LYS A 84 13.23 -9.32 -11.11
CA LYS A 84 12.76 -10.34 -12.06
C LYS A 84 11.62 -9.81 -12.94
N GLU A 85 10.62 -9.16 -12.35
CA GLU A 85 9.51 -8.58 -13.11
C GLU A 85 10.01 -7.54 -14.13
N ILE A 86 10.90 -6.63 -13.72
CA ILE A 86 11.53 -5.64 -14.61
C ILE A 86 12.26 -6.34 -15.75
N SER A 87 13.03 -7.39 -15.47
CA SER A 87 13.75 -8.14 -16.52
C SER A 87 12.80 -8.74 -17.56
N LEU A 88 11.69 -9.34 -17.11
CA LEU A 88 10.67 -9.94 -17.98
C LEU A 88 9.95 -8.88 -18.82
N THR A 89 9.58 -7.75 -18.21
CA THR A 89 8.95 -6.64 -18.93
C THR A 89 9.87 -6.04 -19.98
N THR A 90 11.16 -5.86 -19.65
CA THR A 90 12.16 -5.30 -20.57
C THR A 90 12.41 -6.24 -21.75
N GLU A 91 12.42 -7.56 -21.51
CA GLU A 91 12.60 -8.54 -22.58
C GLU A 91 11.38 -8.62 -23.50
N ASN A 92 10.17 -8.54 -22.93
CA ASN A 92 8.93 -8.44 -23.71
C ASN A 92 8.89 -7.17 -24.56
N GLU A 93 9.32 -6.03 -24.02
CA GLU A 93 9.38 -4.77 -24.78
C GLU A 93 10.35 -4.85 -25.96
N LYS A 94 11.53 -5.46 -25.77
CA LYS A 94 12.50 -5.70 -26.86
C LYS A 94 11.92 -6.59 -27.96
N GLN A 95 11.17 -7.64 -27.60
CA GLN A 95 10.48 -8.50 -28.58
C GLN A 95 9.42 -7.71 -29.36
N TRP A 96 8.61 -6.88 -28.67
CA TRP A 96 7.61 -6.02 -29.31
C TRP A 96 8.21 -5.00 -30.28
N ILE A 97 9.35 -4.39 -29.93
CA ILE A 97 10.07 -3.45 -30.81
C ILE A 97 10.61 -4.18 -32.04
N SER A 98 11.24 -5.35 -31.85
CA SER A 98 11.76 -6.17 -32.96
C SER A 98 10.67 -6.63 -33.94
N MET A 99 9.41 -6.78 -33.50
CA MET A 99 8.29 -7.13 -34.38
C MET A 99 7.78 -5.94 -35.21
N LYS A 100 7.97 -4.69 -34.76
CA LYS A 100 7.52 -3.49 -35.48
C LYS A 100 8.39 -3.16 -36.69
N ASP A 101 9.65 -3.57 -36.69
CA ASP A 101 10.61 -3.23 -37.75
C ASP A 101 10.50 -4.11 -39.02
N ILE A 102 9.59 -5.10 -39.06
CA ILE A 102 9.58 -6.11 -40.13
C ILE A 102 8.58 -5.84 -41.29
N THR A 103 7.56 -4.97 -41.15
CA THR A 103 6.67 -4.67 -42.30
C THR A 103 6.07 -3.24 -42.29
N PRO A 104 6.54 -2.32 -43.17
CA PRO A 104 6.00 -0.96 -43.23
C PRO A 104 4.60 -0.85 -43.86
N ASN A 105 4.11 -1.87 -44.58
CA ASN A 105 2.97 -1.67 -45.50
C ASN A 105 1.64 -2.32 -45.07
N GLU A 106 1.64 -3.28 -44.14
CA GLU A 106 0.41 -3.89 -43.59
C GLU A 106 0.03 -3.35 -42.19
N ASN A 107 0.94 -2.59 -41.58
CA ASN A 107 0.85 -2.16 -40.18
C ASN A 107 -0.22 -1.12 -39.89
N LYS A 108 -0.72 -0.38 -40.90
CA LYS A 108 -1.70 0.68 -40.65
C LYS A 108 -3.09 0.14 -40.29
N GLN A 109 -3.56 -0.89 -40.99
CA GLN A 109 -4.86 -1.53 -40.68
C GLN A 109 -4.81 -2.32 -39.36
N VAL A 110 -3.68 -2.95 -39.05
CA VAL A 110 -3.52 -3.70 -37.80
C VAL A 110 -3.40 -2.75 -36.60
N GLN A 111 -2.68 -1.63 -36.73
CA GLN A 111 -2.61 -0.60 -35.68
C GLN A 111 -3.95 0.11 -35.46
N GLU A 112 -4.69 0.45 -36.53
CA GLU A 112 -6.04 1.03 -36.39
C GLU A 112 -7.00 0.04 -35.72
N LYS A 113 -6.92 -1.25 -36.06
CA LYS A 113 -7.74 -2.29 -35.41
C LYS A 113 -7.37 -2.48 -33.94
N GLN A 114 -6.08 -2.55 -33.59
CA GLN A 114 -5.65 -2.65 -32.20
C GLN A 114 -6.02 -1.40 -31.38
N CYS A 115 -5.90 -0.20 -31.95
CA CYS A 115 -6.29 1.04 -31.27
C CYS A 115 -7.81 1.08 -31.01
N ASN A 116 -8.61 0.58 -31.95
CA ASN A 116 -10.07 0.43 -31.79
C ASN A 116 -10.42 -0.61 -30.72
N ASP A 117 -9.70 -1.73 -30.65
CA ASP A 117 -9.92 -2.78 -29.66
C ASP A 117 -9.59 -2.28 -28.23
N TYR A 118 -8.49 -1.53 -28.06
CA TYR A 118 -8.17 -0.88 -26.79
C TYR A 118 -9.20 0.18 -26.38
N GLN A 119 -9.72 0.96 -27.33
CA GLN A 119 -10.81 1.90 -27.05
C GLN A 119 -12.10 1.19 -26.64
N LEU A 120 -12.45 0.06 -27.25
CA LEU A 120 -13.59 -0.76 -26.85
C LEU A 120 -13.41 -1.31 -25.42
N MET A 121 -12.21 -1.79 -25.08
CA MET A 121 -11.89 -2.27 -23.74
C MET A 121 -12.02 -1.18 -22.67
N ILE A 122 -11.53 0.04 -22.95
CA ILE A 122 -11.68 1.19 -22.05
C ILE A 122 -13.18 1.51 -21.84
N LEU A 123 -13.97 1.52 -22.91
CA LEU A 123 -15.41 1.79 -22.84
C LEU A 123 -16.18 0.73 -22.02
N GLU A 124 -15.74 -0.53 -22.02
CA GLU A 124 -16.30 -1.63 -21.23
C GLU A 124 -15.93 -1.52 -19.74
N ILE A 125 -14.69 -1.16 -19.43
CA ILE A 125 -14.24 -0.90 -18.05
C ILE A 125 -15.03 0.26 -17.45
N GLU A 126 -15.17 1.36 -18.19
CA GLU A 126 -15.99 2.50 -17.77
C GLU A 126 -17.45 2.09 -17.53
N ASN A 127 -18.06 1.31 -18.43
CA ASN A 127 -19.43 0.84 -18.25
C ASN A 127 -19.59 -0.03 -17.00
N THR A 128 -18.60 -0.87 -16.70
CA THR A 128 -18.60 -1.72 -15.51
C THR A 128 -18.48 -0.89 -14.24
N TYR A 129 -17.61 0.12 -14.25
CA TYR A 129 -17.43 1.05 -13.14
C TYR A 129 -18.68 1.91 -12.89
N PHE A 130 -19.28 2.47 -13.95
CA PHE A 130 -20.52 3.24 -13.85
C PHE A 130 -21.72 2.42 -13.37
N LYS A 131 -21.82 1.14 -13.74
CA LYS A 131 -22.87 0.25 -13.22
C LYS A 131 -22.75 0.07 -11.70
N LYS A 132 -21.54 -0.15 -11.19
CA LYS A 132 -21.30 -0.26 -9.74
C LYS A 132 -21.65 1.04 -9.00
N LEU A 133 -21.26 2.20 -9.54
CA LEU A 133 -21.63 3.50 -8.99
C LEU A 133 -23.15 3.72 -8.92
N ILE A 134 -23.92 3.25 -9.92
CA ILE A 134 -25.39 3.35 -9.92
C ILE A 134 -26.01 2.47 -8.84
N GLU A 135 -25.45 1.27 -8.62
CA GLU A 135 -25.93 0.33 -7.60
C GLU A 135 -25.73 0.88 -6.18
N GLU A 136 -24.62 1.59 -5.96
CA GLU A 136 -24.20 2.13 -4.67
C GLU A 136 -24.78 3.53 -4.33
N SER A 137 -25.30 4.28 -5.31
CA SER A 137 -25.82 5.63 -5.05
C SER A 137 -27.28 5.67 -4.57
N SER A 138 -27.62 6.68 -3.76
CA SER A 138 -28.99 6.99 -3.31
C SER A 138 -29.83 7.71 -4.39
N ASP A 139 -29.22 8.37 -5.38
CA ASP A 139 -29.89 9.12 -6.45
C ASP A 139 -29.84 8.39 -7.81
N LYS A 140 -30.41 7.19 -7.82
CA LYS A 140 -30.36 6.24 -8.96
C LYS A 140 -30.93 6.80 -10.26
N ASN A 141 -31.86 7.77 -10.19
CA ASN A 141 -32.55 8.30 -11.35
C ASN A 141 -31.70 9.32 -12.14
N ASN A 142 -30.95 10.16 -11.44
CA ASN A 142 -30.08 11.14 -12.09
C ASN A 142 -28.89 10.45 -12.79
N ILE A 143 -28.26 9.47 -12.11
CA ILE A 143 -27.14 8.72 -12.69
C ILE A 143 -27.59 7.85 -13.88
N ARG A 144 -28.80 7.25 -13.82
CA ARG A 144 -29.37 6.53 -14.98
C ARG A 144 -29.54 7.43 -16.20
N LYS A 145 -30.00 8.67 -16.01
CA LYS A 145 -30.19 9.63 -17.11
C LYS A 145 -28.86 10.02 -17.76
N GLN A 146 -27.83 10.26 -16.95
CA GLN A 146 -26.48 10.54 -17.43
C GLN A 146 -25.85 9.34 -18.15
N ASN A 147 -26.02 8.12 -17.61
CA ASN A 147 -25.52 6.90 -18.24
C ASN A 147 -26.18 6.61 -19.60
N ASN A 148 -27.49 6.84 -19.72
CA ASN A 148 -28.20 6.71 -20.99
C ASN A 148 -27.71 7.71 -22.05
N GLN A 149 -27.39 8.95 -21.66
CA GLN A 149 -26.78 9.92 -22.58
C GLN A 149 -25.36 9.50 -23.01
N LEU A 150 -24.57 8.94 -22.09
CA LEU A 150 -23.25 8.39 -22.39
C LEU A 150 -23.35 7.20 -23.37
N LEU A 151 -24.28 6.26 -23.13
CA LEU A 151 -24.54 5.10 -23.99
C LEU A 151 -24.97 5.50 -25.40
N LEU A 152 -25.84 6.52 -25.54
CA LEU A 152 -26.20 7.08 -26.85
C LEU A 152 -25.00 7.70 -27.56
N GLY A 153 -24.13 8.40 -26.84
CA GLY A 153 -22.86 8.90 -27.38
C GLY A 153 -21.94 7.77 -27.86
N LYS A 154 -21.81 6.69 -27.08
CA LYS A 154 -21.00 5.51 -27.42
C LYS A 154 -21.55 4.75 -28.64
N MET A 155 -22.88 4.61 -28.74
CA MET A 155 -23.53 3.97 -29.90
C MET A 155 -23.31 4.77 -31.18
N ASN A 156 -23.51 6.09 -31.14
CA ASN A 156 -23.27 6.96 -32.29
C ASN A 156 -21.80 6.93 -32.76
N TYR A 157 -20.85 6.86 -31.83
CA TYR A 157 -19.43 6.73 -32.16
C TYR A 157 -19.10 5.37 -32.80
N LYS A 158 -19.62 4.27 -32.25
CA LYS A 158 -19.45 2.94 -32.83
C LYS A 158 -20.02 2.85 -34.25
N GLN A 159 -21.16 3.51 -34.49
CA GLN A 159 -21.80 3.57 -35.80
C GLN A 159 -20.98 4.40 -36.81
N ALA A 160 -20.36 5.49 -36.37
CA ALA A 160 -19.46 6.30 -37.20
C ALA A 160 -18.16 5.57 -37.59
N ILE A 161 -17.63 4.72 -36.70
CA ILE A 161 -16.49 3.84 -37.01
C ILE A 161 -16.91 2.81 -38.07
N ILE A 162 -18.07 2.18 -37.91
CA ILE A 162 -18.58 1.16 -38.84
C ILE A 162 -18.90 1.75 -40.23
N SER A 163 -19.37 3.00 -40.30
CA SER A 163 -19.74 3.65 -41.55
C SER A 163 -18.56 4.21 -42.36
N GLY A 164 -17.32 4.10 -41.87
CA GLY A 164 -16.13 4.56 -42.60
C GLY A 164 -16.04 6.07 -42.79
N GLU A 165 -16.81 6.86 -42.02
CA GLU A 165 -16.69 8.31 -41.95
C GLU A 165 -16.03 8.71 -40.62
N PRO A 166 -14.70 8.56 -40.46
CA PRO A 166 -14.02 9.16 -39.34
C PRO A 166 -14.00 10.67 -39.58
N LYS A 167 -15.03 11.38 -39.11
CA LYS A 167 -14.86 12.81 -38.90
C LYS A 167 -13.74 12.96 -37.89
N PRO A 168 -12.68 13.76 -38.19
CA PRO A 168 -11.65 14.01 -37.21
C PRO A 168 -12.33 14.50 -35.94
N TYR A 169 -11.86 13.95 -34.82
CA TYR A 169 -12.34 14.22 -33.47
C TYR A 169 -12.00 15.66 -33.03
N SER A 170 -12.18 16.65 -33.91
CA SER A 170 -11.78 18.04 -33.72
C SER A 170 -12.98 18.99 -33.56
N GLY A 171 -14.21 18.47 -33.48
CA GLY A 171 -15.42 19.32 -33.54
C GLY A 171 -16.54 19.01 -32.55
N TYR A 172 -16.59 17.82 -31.95
CA TYR A 172 -17.55 17.60 -30.88
C TYR A 172 -16.93 18.00 -29.55
N LYS A 173 -17.74 18.67 -28.74
CA LYS A 173 -17.51 19.07 -27.34
C LYS A 173 -17.25 17.87 -26.41
N VAL A 174 -16.59 16.82 -26.88
CA VAL A 174 -16.17 15.64 -26.11
C VAL A 174 -15.06 16.03 -25.15
N ASP A 175 -14.12 16.89 -25.53
CA ASP A 175 -13.17 17.43 -24.55
C ASP A 175 -13.88 18.25 -23.49
N THR A 176 -14.92 18.99 -23.85
CA THR A 176 -15.72 19.73 -22.87
C THR A 176 -16.56 18.78 -22.01
N ALA A 177 -17.15 17.74 -22.57
CA ALA A 177 -17.98 16.76 -21.85
C ALA A 177 -17.15 15.81 -20.99
N ILE A 178 -15.97 15.38 -21.46
CA ILE A 178 -14.99 14.62 -20.69
C ILE A 178 -14.41 15.50 -19.59
N LYS A 179 -14.02 16.75 -19.89
CA LYS A 179 -13.58 17.68 -18.83
C LYS A 179 -14.68 17.91 -17.81
N GLN A 180 -15.91 18.19 -18.24
CA GLN A 180 -17.07 18.35 -17.35
C GLN A 180 -17.35 17.08 -16.54
N ASN A 181 -17.24 15.89 -17.12
CA ASN A 181 -17.43 14.63 -16.42
C ASN A 181 -16.29 14.36 -15.42
N VAL A 182 -15.04 14.66 -15.79
CA VAL A 182 -13.89 14.56 -14.88
C VAL A 182 -14.02 15.57 -13.74
N GLU A 183 -14.45 16.80 -14.01
CA GLU A 183 -14.74 17.83 -13.00
C GLU A 183 -15.86 17.37 -12.05
N MET A 184 -16.92 16.77 -12.60
CA MET A 184 -18.08 16.31 -11.85
C MET A 184 -17.73 15.09 -10.98
N VAL A 185 -16.93 14.15 -11.49
CA VAL A 185 -16.41 13.02 -10.71
C VAL A 185 -15.46 13.49 -9.61
N LYS A 186 -14.57 14.46 -9.89
CA LYS A 186 -13.70 15.08 -8.88
C LYS A 186 -14.51 15.78 -7.79
N THR A 187 -15.54 16.54 -8.18
CA THR A 187 -16.44 17.24 -7.24
C THR A 187 -17.18 16.24 -6.37
N TYR A 188 -17.72 15.17 -6.97
CA TYR A 188 -18.42 14.12 -6.23
C TYR A 188 -17.48 13.37 -5.25
N ALA A 189 -16.28 13.00 -5.70
CA ALA A 189 -15.27 12.37 -4.85
C ALA A 189 -14.91 13.27 -3.65
N ASN A 190 -14.72 14.57 -3.88
CA ASN A 190 -14.42 15.52 -2.81
C ASN A 190 -15.59 15.69 -1.83
N THR A 191 -16.85 15.67 -2.30
CA THR A 191 -18.04 15.74 -1.42
C THR A 191 -18.22 14.47 -0.59
N VAL A 192 -17.95 13.30 -1.17
CA VAL A 192 -18.02 12.02 -0.45
C VAL A 192 -16.89 11.91 0.59
N LEU A 193 -15.69 12.39 0.26
CA LEU A 193 -14.56 12.43 1.20
C LEU A 193 -14.82 13.41 2.36
N SER A 194 -15.37 14.60 2.09
CA SER A 194 -15.68 15.58 3.14
C SER A 194 -16.83 15.13 4.06
N HIS A 195 -17.80 14.36 3.56
CA HIS A 195 -18.83 13.76 4.41
C HIS A 195 -18.26 12.66 5.33
N ARG A 196 -17.24 11.91 4.88
CA ARG A 196 -16.55 10.93 5.73
C ARG A 196 -15.67 11.57 6.80
N GLU A 197 -15.06 12.72 6.52
CA GLU A 197 -14.25 13.45 7.51
C GLU A 197 -15.11 14.05 8.64
N GLY A 198 -16.34 14.48 8.34
CA GLY A 198 -17.28 14.98 9.36
C GLY A 198 -17.86 13.91 10.29
N GLU A 199 -17.88 12.64 9.90
CA GLU A 199 -18.34 11.53 10.75
C GLU A 199 -17.29 11.06 11.77
N ILE A 200 -16.02 11.45 11.59
CA ILE A 200 -14.91 11.06 12.49
C ILE A 200 -14.78 12.03 13.68
N GLU A 201 -15.32 13.25 13.61
CA GLU A 201 -15.22 14.24 14.70
C GLU A 201 -16.29 14.12 15.80
N TYR A 202 -17.22 13.16 15.70
CA TYR A 202 -18.30 12.95 16.69
C TYR A 202 -18.39 11.52 17.24
N SER A 203 -17.27 10.78 17.27
CA SER A 203 -17.14 9.48 17.97
C SER A 203 -15.97 9.51 18.94
#